data_AF-A0A5C4SBK7-F1
#
_entry.id   AF-A0A5C4SBK7-F1
#
_cell.length_a   1.000
_cell.length_b   1.000
_cell.length_c   1.000
_cell.angle_alpha   90.00
_cell.angle_beta   90.00
_cell.angle_gamma   90.00
#
_symmetry.space_group_name_H-M   'P 1'
#
loop_
_entity.id
_entity.type
_entity.pdbx_description
1 polymer ?
#
loop_
_entity_poly.entity_id
_entity_poly.type
_entity_poly.pdbx_seq_one_letter_code
_entity_poly.pdbx_strand_id
1 'polypeptide(L)'
;MKKYIYIFIGLIVLSCSGGGDDPVDPGPDPGPDPGPSTNTAPTVPTLGTPTNGQLCIDNNLSFTWNASTDAEGDAIKYTIEVSRNDTFTQITHSFNNLEAPTRTILLERGIIYYWR
;
A
#
# COMPACT_ATOMS: atom_id res chain seq x y z
N MET A 1 41.09 -4.78 -0.12
CA MET A 1 40.76 -4.91 1.32
C MET A 1 41.25 -3.66 2.04
N LYS A 2 40.36 -2.76 2.47
CA LYS A 2 40.74 -1.65 3.36
C LYS A 2 40.11 -1.93 4.72
N LYS A 3 40.97 -2.16 5.73
CA LYS A 3 40.60 -2.30 7.13
C LYS A 3 40.70 -0.91 7.75
N TYR A 4 39.58 -0.39 8.25
CA TYR A 4 39.57 0.83 9.05
C TYR A 4 39.41 0.45 10.52
N ILE A 5 40.43 0.78 11.31
CA ILE A 5 40.45 0.66 12.75
C ILE A 5 40.04 2.03 13.30
N TYR A 6 39.00 2.09 14.13
CA TYR A 6 38.58 3.31 14.79
C TYR A 6 38.67 3.10 16.31
N ILE A 7 39.72 3.67 16.90
CA ILE A 7 39.84 3.91 18.35
C ILE A 7 39.26 5.30 18.57
N PHE A 8 38.17 5.40 19.33
CA PHE A 8 37.69 6.69 19.84
C PHE A 8 37.95 6.71 21.35
N ILE A 9 38.98 7.45 21.72
CA ILE A 9 39.38 7.77 23.09
C ILE A 9 38.34 8.72 23.67
N GLY A 10 37.77 8.35 24.82
CA GLY A 10 36.91 9.22 25.60
C GLY A 10 37.70 10.36 26.23
N LEU A 11 37.15 11.57 26.15
CA LEU A 11 37.59 12.71 26.95
C LEU A 11 36.41 13.14 27.83
N ILE A 12 36.53 12.84 29.12
CA ILE A 12 35.65 13.35 30.17
C ILE A 12 36.13 14.76 30.50
N VAL A 13 35.23 15.74 30.45
CA VAL A 13 35.37 16.99 31.19
C VAL A 13 34.13 17.21 32.06
N LEU A 14 34.39 17.34 33.36
CA LEU A 14 33.44 17.62 34.43
C LEU A 14 33.24 19.14 34.59
N SER A 15 32.04 19.49 35.07
CA SER A 15 31.71 20.71 35.83
C SER A 15 31.43 21.98 34.99
N CYS A 16 30.55 22.93 35.36
CA CYS A 16 29.83 23.21 36.61
C CYS A 16 28.63 24.15 36.34
N SER A 17 27.66 24.14 37.27
CA SER A 17 26.89 25.29 37.80
C SER A 17 25.99 26.14 36.89
N GLY A 18 24.74 26.28 37.33
CA GLY A 18 23.82 27.32 36.87
C GLY A 18 22.43 27.13 37.47
N GLY A 19 22.29 27.37 38.78
CA GLY A 19 20.97 27.51 39.39
C GLY A 19 20.32 28.80 38.90
N GLY A 20 19.17 28.65 38.26
CA GLY A 20 18.23 29.71 37.93
C GLY A 20 16.85 29.11 38.08
N ASP A 21 16.14 29.53 39.12
CA ASP A 21 14.71 29.27 39.28
C ASP A 21 13.99 30.13 38.24
N ASP A 22 14.05 29.71 36.97
CA ASP A 22 13.26 30.33 35.92
C ASP A 22 11.79 30.04 36.23
N PRO A 23 10.92 31.07 36.23
CA PRO A 23 9.50 30.83 36.16
C PRO A 23 9.27 29.97 34.92
N VAL A 24 8.66 28.80 35.09
CA VAL A 24 8.12 28.02 33.98
C VAL A 24 7.11 28.94 33.30
N ASP A 25 7.55 29.63 32.26
CA ASP A 25 6.66 30.20 31.26
C ASP A 25 5.92 29.01 30.66
N PRO A 26 4.61 28.82 30.93
CA PRO A 26 3.84 27.87 30.18
C PRO A 26 3.76 28.50 28.79
N GLY A 27 4.71 28.13 27.93
CA GLY A 27 4.65 28.46 26.51
C GLY A 27 3.24 28.15 25.99
N PRO A 28 2.79 28.87 24.95
CA PRO A 28 1.42 28.74 24.46
C PRO A 28 1.08 27.27 24.29
N ASP A 29 0.04 26.85 25.04
CA ASP A 29 -0.56 25.52 24.98
C ASP A 29 -0.56 25.06 23.51
N PRO A 30 0.12 23.95 23.16
CA PRO A 30 -0.04 23.38 21.84
C PRO A 30 -1.53 23.12 21.72
N GLY A 31 -2.22 23.91 20.89
CA GLY A 31 -3.67 23.82 20.72
C GLY A 31 -4.10 22.36 20.53
N PRO A 32 -5.37 22.05 20.83
CA PRO A 32 -5.84 20.67 21.01
C PRO A 32 -5.26 19.76 19.94
N ASP A 33 -4.46 18.79 20.38
CA ASP A 33 -3.92 17.71 19.54
C ASP A 33 -5.06 17.20 18.65
N PRO A 34 -4.96 17.28 17.31
CA PRO A 34 -5.98 16.71 16.45
C PRO A 34 -6.02 15.23 16.83
N GLY A 35 -7.11 14.82 17.49
CA GLY A 35 -7.29 13.44 17.89
C GLY A 35 -7.07 12.49 16.71
N PRO A 36 -6.85 11.19 16.98
CA PRO A 36 -6.43 10.24 15.95
C PRO A 36 -7.31 10.34 14.70
N SER A 37 -6.72 10.66 13.55
CA SER A 37 -7.40 10.66 12.26
C SER A 37 -7.91 9.25 11.98
N THR A 38 -9.22 9.09 11.85
CA THR A 38 -9.84 7.79 11.58
C THR A 38 -9.55 7.38 10.14
N ASN A 39 -8.80 6.30 9.95
CA ASN A 39 -8.57 5.73 8.61
C ASN A 39 -9.81 4.96 8.14
N THR A 40 -10.23 5.17 6.90
CA THR A 40 -11.36 4.45 6.29
C THR A 40 -10.90 3.47 5.21
N ALA A 41 -11.80 2.63 4.72
CA ALA A 41 -11.48 1.73 3.62
C ALA A 41 -11.67 2.45 2.28
N PRO A 42 -10.80 2.21 1.27
CA PRO A 42 -11.01 2.71 -0.07
C PRO A 42 -12.33 2.21 -0.68
N THR A 43 -12.85 2.92 -1.68
CA THR A 43 -14.04 2.45 -2.42
C THR A 43 -13.77 1.12 -3.12
N VAL A 44 -14.81 0.29 -3.27
CA VAL A 44 -14.68 -0.98 -4.00
C VAL A 44 -14.42 -0.70 -5.49
N PRO A 45 -13.38 -1.30 -6.11
CA PRO A 45 -13.16 -1.15 -7.54
C PRO A 45 -14.26 -1.85 -8.34
N THR A 46 -14.66 -1.27 -9.47
CA THR A 46 -15.62 -1.90 -10.38
C THR A 46 -14.91 -2.45 -11.60
N LEU A 47 -15.21 -3.69 -11.98
CA LEU A 47 -14.61 -4.34 -13.15
C LEU A 47 -14.95 -3.59 -14.45
N GLY A 48 -13.95 -3.45 -15.32
CA GLY A 48 -14.05 -2.85 -16.64
C GLY A 48 -14.02 -3.92 -17.73
N THR A 49 -12.82 -4.33 -18.12
CA THR A 49 -12.58 -5.36 -19.15
C THR A 49 -11.90 -6.60 -18.59
N PRO A 50 -12.06 -7.78 -19.22
CA PRO A 50 -13.12 -8.13 -20.18
C PRO A 50 -14.53 -7.90 -19.60
N THR A 51 -15.54 -7.75 -20.45
CA THR A 51 -16.92 -7.68 -19.96
C THR A 51 -17.43 -9.06 -19.58
N ASN A 52 -18.39 -9.15 -18.66
CA ASN A 52 -18.95 -10.44 -18.27
C ASN A 52 -19.58 -11.15 -19.49
N GLY A 53 -19.28 -12.44 -19.64
CA GLY A 53 -19.75 -13.26 -20.76
C GLY A 53 -19.03 -13.02 -22.10
N GLN A 54 -17.97 -12.19 -22.12
CA GLN A 54 -17.22 -11.93 -23.33
C GLN A 54 -16.45 -13.17 -23.78
N LEU A 55 -16.76 -13.63 -25.00
CA LEU A 55 -15.95 -14.65 -25.67
C LEU A 55 -14.66 -14.01 -26.19
N CYS A 56 -13.53 -14.55 -25.76
CA CYS A 56 -12.22 -14.04 -26.10
C CYS A 56 -11.52 -15.00 -27.06
N ILE A 57 -11.06 -14.47 -28.20
CA ILE A 57 -10.22 -15.24 -29.15
C ILE A 57 -8.73 -15.13 -28.80
N ASP A 58 -8.34 -14.05 -28.15
CA ASP A 58 -6.97 -13.80 -27.71
C ASP A 58 -6.70 -14.53 -26.39
N ASN A 59 -5.49 -15.06 -26.28
CA ASN A 59 -4.99 -15.66 -25.05
C ASN A 59 -4.41 -14.59 -24.10
N ASN A 60 -3.94 -13.45 -24.61
CA ASN A 60 -3.35 -12.40 -23.80
C ASN A 60 -4.39 -11.32 -23.50
N LEU A 61 -5.08 -11.46 -22.35
CA LEU A 61 -6.23 -10.61 -22.00
C LEU A 61 -5.84 -9.49 -21.05
N SER A 62 -6.26 -8.27 -21.40
CA SER A 62 -6.10 -7.10 -20.54
C SER A 62 -7.31 -6.96 -19.63
N PHE A 63 -7.07 -7.20 -18.35
CA PHE A 63 -8.00 -6.93 -17.28
C PHE A 63 -7.89 -5.47 -16.87
N THR A 64 -9.00 -4.76 -16.77
CA THR A 64 -9.07 -3.38 -16.31
C THR A 64 -10.20 -3.23 -15.32
N TRP A 65 -10.05 -2.29 -14.39
CA TRP A 65 -11.08 -1.90 -13.44
C TRP A 65 -11.04 -0.37 -13.24
N ASN A 66 -12.10 0.19 -12.69
CA ASN A 66 -12.09 1.60 -12.31
C ASN A 66 -11.29 1.78 -11.02
N ALA A 67 -10.46 2.82 -10.99
CA ALA A 67 -9.66 3.14 -9.82
C ALA A 67 -10.57 3.46 -8.62
N SER A 68 -10.20 2.90 -7.47
CA SER A 68 -10.77 3.23 -6.19
C SER A 68 -10.33 4.62 -5.74
N THR A 69 -11.10 5.22 -4.82
CA THR A 69 -10.75 6.45 -4.12
C THR A 69 -10.64 6.17 -2.63
N ASP A 70 -9.72 6.87 -1.98
CA ASP A 70 -9.50 6.83 -0.53
C ASP A 70 -9.81 8.22 0.03
N ALA A 71 -10.54 8.30 1.15
CA ALA A 71 -11.00 9.58 1.69
C ALA A 71 -9.86 10.37 2.35
N GLU A 72 -8.86 9.66 2.85
CA GLU A 72 -7.67 10.22 3.49
C GLU A 72 -6.55 10.53 2.47
N GLY A 73 -6.69 10.03 1.24
CA GLY A 73 -5.74 10.22 0.15
C GLY A 73 -4.58 9.23 0.19
N ASP A 74 -4.73 8.13 0.93
CA ASP A 74 -3.72 7.09 1.05
C ASP A 74 -3.50 6.32 -0.25
N ALA A 75 -2.32 5.75 -0.39
CA ALA A 75 -1.96 5.00 -1.59
C ALA A 75 -2.74 3.68 -1.67
N ILE A 76 -3.51 3.50 -2.74
CA ILE A 76 -4.31 2.29 -2.97
C ILE A 76 -3.50 1.25 -3.74
N LYS A 77 -3.63 0.00 -3.33
CA LYS A 77 -3.08 -1.17 -4.04
C LYS A 77 -4.20 -2.15 -4.37
N TYR A 78 -4.07 -2.85 -5.49
CA TYR A 78 -5.04 -3.82 -5.95
C TYR A 78 -4.48 -5.24 -5.95
N THR A 79 -5.41 -6.18 -5.81
CA THR A 79 -5.21 -7.59 -6.12
C THR A 79 -6.20 -7.99 -7.20
N ILE A 80 -5.74 -8.78 -8.16
CA ILE A 80 -6.61 -9.45 -9.13
C ILE A 80 -6.38 -10.95 -9.04
N GLU A 81 -7.47 -11.69 -8.99
CA GLU A 81 -7.46 -13.15 -8.98
C GLU A 81 -8.24 -13.70 -10.16
N VAL A 82 -7.71 -14.75 -10.79
CA VAL A 82 -8.37 -15.46 -11.90
C VAL A 82 -8.52 -16.92 -11.53
N SER A 83 -9.74 -17.45 -11.66
CA SER A 83 -10.11 -18.82 -11.32
C SER A 83 -10.80 -19.52 -12.50
N ARG A 84 -10.78 -20.86 -12.49
CA ARG A 84 -11.59 -21.71 -13.37
C ARG A 84 -12.98 -22.01 -12.81
N ASN A 85 -13.28 -21.55 -11.59
CA ASN A 85 -14.60 -21.64 -11.00
C ASN A 85 -15.04 -20.31 -10.36
N ASP A 86 -16.35 -20.09 -10.31
CA ASP A 86 -16.99 -18.89 -9.76
C ASP A 86 -16.90 -18.80 -8.23
N THR A 87 -16.64 -19.92 -7.57
CA THR A 87 -16.40 -19.98 -6.12
C THR A 87 -14.99 -19.56 -5.69
N PHE A 88 -14.07 -19.31 -6.64
CA PHE A 88 -12.66 -18.99 -6.39
C PHE A 88 -11.93 -20.03 -5.51
N THR A 89 -12.36 -21.29 -5.53
CA THR A 89 -11.70 -22.38 -4.79
C THR A 89 -10.45 -22.89 -5.49
N GLN A 90 -10.31 -22.63 -6.80
CA GLN A 90 -9.12 -22.95 -7.58
C GLN A 90 -8.58 -21.69 -8.25
N ILE A 91 -7.74 -20.94 -7.54
CA ILE A 91 -7.05 -19.77 -8.11
C ILE A 91 -5.97 -20.25 -9.08
N THR A 92 -6.06 -19.80 -10.34
CA THR A 92 -5.06 -20.09 -11.38
C THR A 92 -4.02 -18.99 -11.50
N HIS A 93 -4.41 -17.74 -11.26
CA HIS A 93 -3.53 -16.59 -11.27
C HIS A 93 -3.91 -15.65 -10.13
N SER A 94 -2.92 -15.10 -9.43
CA SER A 94 -3.10 -14.07 -8.40
C SER A 94 -1.97 -13.06 -8.53
N PHE A 95 -2.32 -11.79 -8.67
CA PHE A 95 -1.37 -10.69 -8.71
C PHE A 95 -1.75 -9.69 -7.63
N ASN A 96 -0.80 -9.34 -6.77
CA ASN A 96 -1.01 -8.51 -5.58
C ASN A 96 -0.18 -7.23 -5.67
N ASN A 97 -0.51 -6.25 -4.84
CA ASN A 97 0.21 -4.97 -4.72
C ASN A 97 0.29 -4.18 -6.04
N LEU A 98 -0.71 -4.29 -6.90
CA LEU A 98 -0.78 -3.56 -8.17
C LEU A 98 -1.11 -2.09 -7.91
N GLU A 99 -0.38 -1.17 -8.54
CA GLU A 99 -0.65 0.28 -8.48
C GLU A 99 -1.58 0.72 -9.60
N ALA A 100 -1.39 0.14 -10.78
CA ALA A 100 -2.20 0.46 -11.95
C ALA A 100 -3.51 -0.36 -11.91
N PRO A 101 -4.65 0.23 -12.34
CA PRO A 101 -5.93 -0.46 -12.37
C PRO A 101 -6.07 -1.34 -13.63
N THR A 102 -4.98 -2.02 -13.99
CA THR A 102 -4.91 -2.90 -15.16
C THR A 102 -3.89 -4.01 -14.97
N ARG A 103 -4.17 -5.18 -15.55
CA ARG A 103 -3.25 -6.29 -15.61
C ARG A 103 -3.49 -7.12 -16.87
N THR A 104 -2.43 -7.37 -17.63
CA THR A 104 -2.50 -8.31 -18.75
C THR A 104 -2.08 -9.70 -18.30
N ILE A 105 -2.90 -10.71 -18.61
CA ILE A 105 -2.72 -12.10 -18.18
C ILE A 105 -2.85 -13.01 -19.40
N LEU A 106 -1.89 -13.92 -19.55
CA LEU A 106 -1.94 -14.97 -20.56
C LEU A 106 -2.78 -16.13 -20.04
N LEU A 107 -3.87 -16.45 -20.72
CA LEU A 107 -4.84 -17.48 -20.38
C LEU A 107 -4.94 -18.55 -21.48
N GLU A 108 -5.31 -19.77 -21.08
CA GLU A 108 -5.53 -20.86 -22.02
C GLU A 108 -6.81 -20.63 -22.83
N ARG A 109 -6.78 -21.00 -24.11
CA ARG A 109 -7.95 -20.88 -24.99
C ARG A 109 -9.00 -21.94 -24.67
N GLY A 110 -10.27 -21.59 -24.89
CA GLY A 110 -11.40 -22.52 -24.76
C GLY A 110 -11.76 -22.89 -23.32
N ILE A 111 -11.23 -22.17 -22.34
CA ILE A 111 -11.52 -22.36 -20.92
C ILE A 111 -12.39 -21.19 -20.42
N ILE A 112 -13.36 -21.51 -19.56
CA ILE A 112 -14.15 -20.50 -18.85
C ILE A 112 -13.35 -20.04 -17.63
N TYR A 113 -13.16 -18.72 -17.52
CA TYR A 113 -12.49 -18.09 -16.39
C TYR A 113 -13.40 -17.10 -15.68
N TYR A 114 -13.16 -16.94 -14.39
CA TYR A 114 -13.80 -15.99 -13.49
C TYR A 114 -12.71 -15.10 -12.90
N TRP A 115 -12.99 -13.82 -12.70
CA TRP A 115 -12.03 -12.89 -12.12
C TRP A 115 -12.70 -11.94 -11.13
N ARG A 116 -11.91 -11.48 -10.15
CA ARG A 116 -12.28 -10.49 -9.15
C ARG A 116 -11.11 -9.60 -8.81
#